data_AF-A0A6A6IG98-F1
#
_entry.id   AF-A0A6A6IG98-F1
#
_cell.length_a   1.000
_cell.length_b   1.000
_cell.length_c   1.000
_cell.angle_alpha   90.00
_cell.angle_beta   90.00
_cell.angle_gamma   90.00
#
_symmetry.space_group_name_H-M   'P 1'
#
loop_
_entity.id
_entity.type
_entity.pdbx_description
1 polymer ?
#
loop_
_entity_poly.entity_id
_entity_poly.type
_entity_poly.pdbx_seq_one_letter_code
_entity_poly.pdbx_strand_id
1 'polypeptide(L)'
;MHLQSALLLCLSSATAAFDLQPRNSSTSNCPPVWSDVVKDLESDFAGCNDNAHAAIRAPFHDCVINGCDGSLILGGECSRSENAGLTDVCNYLGNKATQYNVGAADMISVAAATAIAICPMGPRVRALVGRTDSSVPAPEGQIPSTSDPVDKILATFGAVGMSAQDVVALVGSHTVARQSFDDPDKAGAALDTSPGTFDNTFYEETKEGTAPYSFSSDRRMSNDSETGDTWNRFAGSQSAWIAAFTDAWNRFTVTGNDVGSLQDCSSLLPGGGRNKRDAMSAPFCHECGRRGVHFRGRS
;
A
#
# COMPACT_ATOMS: atom_id res chain seq x y z
N MET A 1 -19.26 23.25 -53.01
CA MET A 1 -19.41 23.09 -51.55
C MET A 1 -18.64 21.83 -51.15
N HIS A 2 -17.42 21.97 -50.66
CA HIS A 2 -16.63 20.86 -50.13
C HIS A 2 -16.34 21.15 -48.66
N LEU A 3 -16.90 20.35 -47.75
CA LEU A 3 -16.53 20.34 -46.34
C LEU A 3 -15.30 19.42 -46.19
N GLN A 4 -14.19 19.95 -45.69
CA GLN A 4 -13.07 19.16 -45.21
C GLN A 4 -13.24 18.91 -43.71
N SER A 5 -13.38 17.64 -43.32
CA SER A 5 -13.35 17.19 -41.93
C SER A 5 -11.91 17.16 -41.43
N ALA A 6 -11.60 17.93 -40.38
CA ALA A 6 -10.33 17.86 -39.67
C ALA A 6 -10.38 16.74 -38.61
N LEU A 7 -9.52 15.74 -38.77
CA LEU A 7 -9.33 14.65 -37.82
C LEU A 7 -8.31 15.12 -36.76
N LEU A 8 -8.75 15.39 -35.53
CA LEU A 8 -7.85 15.62 -34.39
C LEU A 8 -7.23 14.28 -33.98
N LEU A 9 -5.92 14.12 -34.19
CA LEU A 9 -5.14 13.07 -33.54
C LEU A 9 -4.86 13.50 -32.09
N CYS A 10 -5.48 12.84 -31.12
CA CYS A 10 -5.02 12.87 -29.74
C CYS A 10 -3.67 12.13 -29.66
N LEU A 11 -2.59 12.86 -29.37
CA LEU A 11 -1.34 12.26 -28.95
C LEU A 11 -1.51 11.73 -27.52
N SER A 12 -1.58 10.41 -27.38
CA SER A 12 -1.44 9.73 -26.11
C SER A 12 0.02 9.83 -25.65
N SER A 13 0.27 10.69 -24.67
CA SER A 13 1.56 10.76 -23.97
C SER A 13 1.79 9.43 -23.25
N ALA A 14 2.77 8.65 -23.71
CA ALA A 14 3.24 7.48 -22.98
C ALA A 14 3.80 7.95 -21.62
N THR A 15 3.24 7.45 -20.53
CA THR A 15 3.77 7.62 -19.18
C THR A 15 5.16 6.98 -19.14
N ALA A 16 6.19 7.81 -18.99
CA ALA A 16 7.52 7.30 -18.69
C ALA A 16 7.47 6.58 -17.34
N ALA A 17 7.97 5.36 -17.29
CA ALA A 17 8.25 4.68 -16.02
C ALA A 17 9.24 5.56 -15.25
N PHE A 18 8.75 6.23 -14.21
CA PHE A 18 9.57 7.02 -13.33
C PHE A 18 10.44 6.07 -12.50
N ASP A 19 11.74 6.08 -12.76
CA ASP A 19 12.73 5.45 -11.88
C ASP A 19 12.89 6.36 -10.64
N LEU A 20 11.95 6.23 -9.70
CA LEU A 20 11.90 6.99 -8.44
C LEU A 20 12.88 6.39 -7.43
N GLN A 21 14.17 6.50 -7.73
CA GLN A 21 15.19 6.30 -6.71
C GLN A 21 15.20 7.55 -5.80
N PRO A 22 14.88 7.42 -4.50
CA PRO A 22 15.11 8.50 -3.54
C PRO A 22 16.58 8.88 -3.60
N ARG A 23 16.93 10.12 -3.20
CA ARG A 23 18.32 10.57 -3.18
C ARG A 23 19.15 9.58 -2.37
N ASN A 24 19.85 8.69 -3.06
CA ASN A 24 20.90 7.85 -2.49
C ASN A 24 22.14 8.75 -2.34
N SER A 25 21.99 9.76 -1.49
CA SER A 25 23.06 10.66 -1.13
C SER A 25 23.88 9.91 -0.09
N SER A 26 25.11 9.56 -0.48
CA SER A 26 26.18 9.09 0.40
C SER A 26 26.54 10.08 1.54
N THR A 27 25.76 11.16 1.70
CA THR A 27 25.97 12.27 2.64
C THR A 27 24.73 12.69 3.43
N SER A 28 23.55 12.09 3.25
CA SER A 28 22.36 12.39 4.05
C SER A 28 21.91 11.13 4.77
N ASN A 29 22.45 10.95 5.97
CA ASN A 29 22.00 9.89 6.85
C ASN A 29 20.53 10.14 7.23
N CYS A 30 19.76 9.06 7.35
CA CYS A 30 18.43 9.13 7.97
C CYS A 30 18.52 9.92 9.30
N PRO A 31 17.59 10.87 9.57
CA PRO A 31 17.63 11.64 10.80
C PRO A 31 17.71 10.74 12.05
N PRO A 32 18.63 10.99 12.99
CA PRO A 32 18.91 10.06 14.10
C PRO A 32 17.70 9.65 14.94
N VAL A 33 16.71 10.55 15.06
CA VAL A 33 15.46 10.29 15.80
C VAL A 33 14.72 9.05 15.31
N TRP A 34 14.81 8.72 14.02
CA TRP A 34 14.12 7.56 13.45
C TRP A 34 14.67 6.23 13.95
N SER A 35 15.93 6.19 14.44
CA SER A 35 16.45 4.99 15.08
C SER A 35 15.74 4.69 16.40
N ASP A 36 15.39 5.72 17.16
CA ASP A 36 14.65 5.56 18.41
C ASP A 36 13.17 5.25 18.14
N VAL A 37 12.57 5.91 17.15
CA VAL A 37 11.19 5.64 16.71
C VAL A 37 11.02 4.19 16.26
N VAL A 38 11.86 3.70 15.35
CA VAL A 38 11.75 2.32 14.83
C VAL A 38 11.93 1.30 15.95
N LYS A 39 12.87 1.51 16.87
CA LYS A 39 13.10 0.61 18.01
C LYS A 39 11.90 0.56 18.97
N ASP A 40 11.23 1.69 19.18
CA ASP A 40 10.05 1.77 20.04
C ASP A 40 8.85 1.07 19.38
N LEU A 41 8.62 1.35 18.08
CA LEU A 41 7.61 0.66 17.27
C LEU A 41 7.87 -0.85 17.18
N GLU A 42 9.13 -1.27 17.12
CA GLU A 42 9.52 -2.69 17.14
C GLU A 42 9.02 -3.42 18.39
N SER A 43 9.17 -2.78 19.54
CA SER A 43 8.66 -3.30 20.80
C SER A 43 7.13 -3.30 20.82
N ASP A 44 6.51 -2.21 20.37
CA ASP A 44 5.06 -2.01 20.44
C ASP A 44 4.28 -2.90 19.45
N PHE A 45 4.91 -3.32 18.35
CA PHE A 45 4.33 -4.19 17.30
C PHE A 45 4.76 -5.65 17.40
N ALA A 46 5.47 -6.02 18.46
CA ALA A 46 5.98 -7.37 18.64
C ALA A 46 4.88 -8.43 18.50
N GLY A 47 5.15 -9.45 17.67
CA GLY A 47 4.24 -10.56 17.42
C GLY A 47 3.17 -10.29 16.36
N CYS A 48 3.28 -9.23 15.55
CA CYS A 48 2.27 -8.86 14.55
C CYS A 48 0.89 -8.71 15.22
N ASN A 49 0.81 -7.77 16.17
CA ASN A 49 -0.38 -7.56 16.98
C ASN A 49 -1.39 -6.61 16.31
N ASP A 50 -2.53 -6.36 16.96
CA ASP A 50 -3.58 -5.50 16.41
C ASP A 50 -3.13 -4.05 16.14
N ASN A 51 -2.16 -3.53 16.90
CA ASN A 51 -1.57 -2.22 16.61
C ASN A 51 -0.73 -2.25 15.32
N ALA A 52 0.00 -3.34 15.08
CA ALA A 52 0.72 -3.55 13.83
C ALA A 52 -0.25 -3.61 12.64
N HIS A 53 -1.36 -4.36 12.77
CA HIS A 53 -2.41 -4.44 11.75
C HIS A 53 -3.00 -3.06 11.43
N ALA A 54 -3.36 -2.31 12.46
CA ALA A 54 -3.92 -0.97 12.31
C ALA A 54 -2.91 0.01 11.70
N ALA A 55 -1.62 -0.10 12.03
CA ALA A 55 -0.56 0.70 11.43
C ALA A 55 -0.35 0.37 9.95
N ILE A 56 -0.48 -0.90 9.54
CA ILE A 56 -0.45 -1.31 8.12
C ILE A 56 -1.63 -0.73 7.34
N ARG A 57 -2.82 -0.64 7.97
CA ARG A 57 -4.01 -0.05 7.38
C ARG A 57 -3.91 1.48 7.21
N ALA A 58 -3.25 2.18 8.12
CA ALA A 58 -3.27 3.65 8.17
C ALA A 58 -2.80 4.35 6.87
N PRO A 59 -1.71 3.94 6.19
CA PRO A 59 -1.32 4.55 4.92
C PRO A 59 -2.38 4.50 3.82
N PHE A 60 -3.22 3.46 3.76
CA PHE A 60 -4.31 3.44 2.79
C PHE A 60 -5.29 4.59 3.01
N HIS A 61 -5.66 4.82 4.27
CA HIS A 61 -6.61 5.85 4.66
C HIS A 61 -6.04 7.27 4.66
N ASP A 62 -4.71 7.42 4.72
CA ASP A 62 -4.04 8.71 4.54
C ASP A 62 -3.83 9.02 3.05
N CYS A 63 -3.26 8.07 2.30
CA CYS A 63 -2.67 8.36 1.00
C CYS A 63 -3.64 8.36 -0.19
N VAL A 64 -4.71 7.56 -0.15
CA VAL A 64 -5.42 7.17 -1.39
C VAL A 64 -6.23 8.33 -2.02
N ILE A 65 -6.57 9.37 -1.26
CA ILE A 65 -7.38 10.50 -1.75
C ILE A 65 -6.54 11.76 -1.99
N ASN A 66 -5.83 12.25 -0.97
CA ASN A 66 -5.09 13.51 -1.04
C ASN A 66 -3.56 13.33 -1.08
N GLY A 67 -3.07 12.09 -1.11
CA GLY A 67 -1.65 11.78 -0.98
C GLY A 67 -1.23 11.60 0.47
N CYS A 68 -0.02 11.09 0.66
CA CYS A 68 0.50 10.78 1.99
C CYS A 68 1.00 12.06 2.66
N ASP A 69 0.14 12.75 3.39
CA ASP A 69 0.43 14.07 3.99
C ASP A 69 0.05 14.14 5.49
N GLY A 70 -0.38 13.03 6.10
CA GLY A 70 -0.73 12.96 7.50
C GLY A 70 -2.09 13.59 7.83
N SER A 71 -2.88 14.01 6.82
CA SER A 71 -4.20 14.59 7.03
C SER A 71 -5.16 13.63 7.74
N LEU A 72 -4.93 12.32 7.65
CA LEU A 72 -5.68 11.33 8.42
C LEU A 72 -5.74 11.70 9.91
N ILE A 73 -4.58 12.03 10.50
CA ILE A 73 -4.45 12.44 11.91
C ILE A 73 -4.69 13.95 12.06
N LEU A 74 -3.98 14.76 11.28
CA LEU A 74 -3.92 16.22 11.47
C LEU A 74 -5.17 16.96 10.98
N GLY A 75 -5.86 16.39 9.98
CA GLY A 75 -7.14 16.86 9.46
C GLY A 75 -8.34 16.30 10.24
N GLY A 76 -8.12 15.42 11.22
CA GLY A 76 -9.18 14.89 12.08
C GLY A 76 -10.08 13.86 11.41
N GLU A 77 -9.54 13.05 10.51
CA GLU A 77 -10.35 12.14 9.68
C GLU A 77 -10.62 10.79 10.36
N CYS A 78 -9.84 10.41 11.37
CA CYS A 78 -9.88 9.07 11.97
C CYS A 78 -11.23 8.69 12.62
N SER A 79 -12.04 9.68 13.00
CA SER A 79 -13.36 9.47 13.61
C SER A 79 -14.50 9.40 12.59
N ARG A 80 -14.21 9.57 11.29
CA ARG A 80 -15.20 9.45 10.21
C ARG A 80 -15.66 8.01 10.06
N SER A 81 -16.88 7.82 9.57
CA SER A 81 -17.46 6.50 9.35
C SER A 81 -16.64 5.63 8.39
N GLU A 82 -16.09 6.21 7.33
CA GLU A 82 -15.22 5.52 6.36
C GLU A 82 -13.85 5.10 6.93
N ASN A 83 -13.47 5.69 8.08
CA ASN A 83 -12.24 5.41 8.80
C ASN A 83 -12.49 4.63 10.11
N ALA A 84 -13.68 4.04 10.27
CA ALA A 84 -14.07 3.33 11.49
C ALA A 84 -13.00 2.30 11.91
N GLY A 85 -12.65 2.33 13.20
CA GLY A 85 -11.59 1.50 13.78
C GLY A 85 -10.17 2.09 13.73
N LEU A 86 -9.97 3.27 13.15
CA LEU A 86 -8.64 3.92 13.12
C LEU A 86 -8.37 4.88 14.28
N THR A 87 -9.38 5.27 15.06
CA THR A 87 -9.21 6.25 16.16
C THR A 87 -8.06 5.90 17.10
N ASP A 88 -7.97 4.65 17.56
CA ASP A 88 -6.95 4.26 18.54
C ASP A 88 -5.54 4.29 17.96
N VAL A 89 -5.36 3.78 16.73
CA VAL A 89 -4.04 3.83 16.07
C VAL A 89 -3.66 5.26 15.68
N CYS A 90 -4.60 6.10 15.26
CA CYS A 90 -4.33 7.51 14.99
C CYS A 90 -3.88 8.26 16.25
N ASN A 91 -4.56 8.05 17.38
CA ASN A 91 -4.17 8.63 18.66
C ASN A 91 -2.77 8.15 19.07
N TYR A 92 -2.51 6.85 18.95
CA TYR A 92 -1.21 6.26 19.25
C TYR A 92 -0.10 6.86 18.37
N LEU A 93 -0.27 6.87 17.05
CA LEU A 93 0.72 7.39 16.10
C LEU A 93 0.90 8.92 16.24
N GLY A 94 -0.18 9.68 16.45
CA GLY A 94 -0.11 11.12 16.70
C GLY A 94 0.64 11.45 18.00
N ASN A 95 0.43 10.64 19.06
CA ASN A 95 1.18 10.77 20.31
C ASN A 95 2.66 10.45 20.12
N LYS A 96 3.01 9.40 19.34
CA LYS A 96 4.41 9.10 19.00
C LYS A 96 5.03 10.22 18.15
N ALA A 97 4.32 10.74 17.15
CA ALA A 97 4.79 11.86 16.33
C ALA A 97 5.13 13.08 17.21
N THR A 98 4.25 13.40 18.16
CA THR A 98 4.46 14.46 19.16
C THR A 98 5.64 14.14 20.10
N GLN A 99 5.72 12.92 20.62
CA GLN A 99 6.77 12.47 21.55
C GLN A 99 8.16 12.59 20.91
N TYR A 100 8.30 12.22 19.64
CA TYR A 100 9.56 12.23 18.92
C TYR A 100 9.82 13.51 18.13
N ASN A 101 8.87 14.47 18.14
CA ASN A 101 8.94 15.70 17.37
C ASN A 101 9.24 15.44 15.87
N VAL A 102 8.43 14.55 15.27
CA VAL A 102 8.45 14.22 13.84
C VAL A 102 7.08 14.46 13.22
N GLY A 103 7.00 14.56 11.88
CA GLY A 103 5.74 14.76 11.19
C GLY A 103 4.79 13.57 11.31
N ALA A 104 3.48 13.82 11.31
CA ALA A 104 2.46 12.80 11.38
C ALA A 104 2.47 11.90 10.13
N ALA A 105 2.67 12.49 8.94
CA ALA A 105 2.74 11.78 7.67
C ALA A 105 3.87 10.73 7.67
N ASP A 106 5.06 11.13 8.12
CA ASP A 106 6.20 10.23 8.21
C ASP A 106 6.01 9.18 9.32
N MET A 107 5.41 9.54 10.45
CA MET A 107 5.11 8.58 11.52
C MET A 107 4.16 7.47 11.03
N ILE A 108 3.10 7.82 10.29
CA ILE A 108 2.20 6.83 9.66
C ILE A 108 2.98 5.90 8.73
N SER A 109 3.79 6.47 7.82
CA SER A 109 4.54 5.67 6.85
C SER A 109 5.59 4.77 7.49
N VAL A 110 6.34 5.26 8.48
CA VAL A 110 7.41 4.49 9.15
C VAL A 110 6.82 3.44 10.08
N ALA A 111 5.70 3.72 10.76
CA ALA A 111 4.99 2.74 11.56
C ALA A 111 4.52 1.56 10.72
N ALA A 112 3.90 1.82 9.57
CA ALA A 112 3.47 0.76 8.67
C ALA A 112 4.64 -0.07 8.13
N ALA A 113 5.73 0.58 7.69
CA ALA A 113 6.92 -0.13 7.21
C ALA A 113 7.57 -1.00 8.31
N THR A 114 7.59 -0.52 9.55
CA THR A 114 8.07 -1.26 10.72
C THR A 114 7.16 -2.46 11.03
N ALA A 115 5.84 -2.25 11.03
CA ALA A 115 4.86 -3.31 11.26
C ALA A 115 4.97 -4.44 10.22
N ILE A 116 5.05 -4.11 8.93
CA ILE A 116 5.26 -5.10 7.85
C ILE A 116 6.55 -5.88 8.11
N ALA A 117 7.66 -5.21 8.43
CA ALA A 117 8.95 -5.87 8.62
C ALA A 117 9.01 -6.81 9.85
N ILE A 118 8.14 -6.62 10.85
CA ILE A 118 8.08 -7.43 12.07
C ILE A 118 7.15 -8.62 11.91
N CYS A 119 6.07 -8.46 11.14
CA CYS A 119 5.18 -9.57 10.86
C CYS A 119 5.97 -10.70 10.21
N PRO A 120 5.90 -11.94 10.75
CA PRO A 120 6.52 -13.11 10.13
C PRO A 120 6.25 -13.16 8.63
N MET A 121 7.28 -13.46 7.83
CA MET A 121 7.23 -13.46 6.35
C MET A 121 6.98 -12.11 5.68
N GLY A 122 6.85 -11.04 6.45
CA GLY A 122 6.68 -9.68 5.95
C GLY A 122 7.88 -9.21 5.11
N PRO A 123 7.63 -8.59 3.95
CA PRO A 123 8.71 -8.10 3.11
C PRO A 123 9.33 -6.83 3.68
N ARG A 124 10.57 -6.56 3.25
CA ARG A 124 11.14 -5.23 3.46
C ARG A 124 10.63 -4.25 2.41
N VAL A 125 9.78 -3.35 2.86
CA VAL A 125 9.36 -2.15 2.12
C VAL A 125 10.26 -0.96 2.46
N ARG A 126 10.19 0.11 1.67
CA ARG A 126 10.94 1.34 1.94
C ARG A 126 10.31 2.12 3.09
N ALA A 127 11.16 2.65 3.97
CA ALA A 127 10.79 3.66 4.95
C ALA A 127 11.43 4.98 4.52
N LEU A 128 10.65 5.81 3.82
CA LEU A 128 11.10 7.14 3.40
C LEU A 128 10.52 8.20 4.33
N VAL A 129 11.28 9.25 4.58
CA VAL A 129 10.89 10.37 5.47
C VAL A 129 11.17 11.71 4.80
N GLY A 130 10.51 12.78 5.25
CA GLY A 130 10.60 14.13 4.70
C GLY A 130 9.29 14.63 4.09
N ARG A 131 8.15 14.00 4.37
CA ARG A 131 6.84 14.47 3.91
C ARG A 131 6.49 15.82 4.54
N THR A 132 5.72 16.61 3.81
CA THR A 132 5.15 17.85 4.37
C THR A 132 3.79 17.53 4.97
N ASP A 133 3.66 17.74 6.28
CA ASP A 133 2.39 17.56 6.98
C ASP A 133 1.31 18.54 6.48
N SER A 134 0.08 18.06 6.41
CA SER A 134 -1.11 18.83 6.05
C SER A 134 -2.21 18.62 7.07
N SER A 135 -2.85 19.71 7.50
CA SER A 135 -4.08 19.66 8.31
C SER A 135 -5.35 19.84 7.47
N VAL A 136 -5.23 19.79 6.14
CA VAL A 136 -6.38 19.92 5.23
C VAL A 136 -6.95 18.52 5.02
N PRO A 137 -8.15 18.22 5.52
CA PRO A 137 -8.68 16.87 5.43
C PRO A 137 -9.06 16.49 4.00
N ALA A 138 -8.97 15.20 3.69
CA ALA A 138 -9.53 14.63 2.48
C ALA A 138 -11.05 14.84 2.40
N PRO A 139 -11.62 14.99 1.18
CA PRO A 139 -13.06 14.98 0.99
C PRO A 139 -13.68 13.67 1.50
N GLU A 140 -14.76 13.78 2.25
CA GLU A 140 -15.48 12.62 2.79
C GLU A 140 -16.17 11.78 1.71
N GLY A 141 -16.32 10.49 1.97
CA GLY A 141 -17.06 9.54 1.14
C GLY A 141 -16.28 9.05 -0.09
N GLN A 142 -14.97 9.31 -0.14
CA GLN A 142 -14.12 8.93 -1.27
C GLN A 142 -13.32 7.64 -1.03
N ILE A 143 -13.18 7.22 0.23
CA ILE A 143 -12.48 5.97 0.57
C ILE A 143 -13.32 4.78 0.10
N PRO A 144 -12.74 3.82 -0.65
CA PRO A 144 -13.44 2.60 -1.03
C PRO A 144 -13.95 1.82 0.18
N SER A 145 -15.22 1.41 0.15
CA SER A 145 -15.80 0.54 1.18
C SER A 145 -15.54 -0.94 0.89
N THR A 146 -15.68 -1.76 1.95
CA THR A 146 -15.65 -3.23 1.95
C THR A 146 -16.72 -3.89 1.06
N SER A 147 -17.65 -3.10 0.49
CA SER A 147 -18.75 -3.57 -0.35
C SER A 147 -18.80 -2.92 -1.72
N ASP A 148 -17.89 -2.01 -2.02
CA ASP A 148 -17.84 -1.31 -3.30
C ASP A 148 -17.57 -2.27 -4.47
N PRO A 149 -18.08 -1.94 -5.67
CA PRO A 149 -17.79 -2.70 -6.87
C PRO A 149 -16.33 -2.52 -7.29
N VAL A 150 -15.80 -3.51 -8.02
CA VAL A 150 -14.37 -3.57 -8.40
C VAL A 150 -13.96 -2.37 -9.23
N ASP A 151 -14.81 -1.93 -10.17
CA ASP A 151 -14.57 -0.76 -11.02
C ASP A 151 -14.35 0.54 -10.22
N LYS A 152 -15.13 0.75 -9.15
CA LYS A 152 -14.95 1.89 -8.24
C LYS A 152 -13.61 1.79 -7.51
N ILE A 153 -13.28 0.63 -6.97
CA ILE A 153 -12.01 0.41 -6.26
C ILE A 153 -10.82 0.68 -7.20
N LEU A 154 -10.84 0.09 -8.39
CA LEU A 154 -9.81 0.27 -9.41
C LEU A 154 -9.70 1.73 -9.86
N ALA A 155 -10.82 2.43 -10.03
CA ALA A 155 -10.82 3.85 -10.40
C ALA A 155 -10.16 4.73 -9.31
N THR A 156 -10.47 4.48 -8.04
CA THR A 156 -9.88 5.23 -6.92
C THR A 156 -8.35 5.04 -6.86
N PHE A 157 -7.88 3.80 -6.92
CA PHE A 157 -6.45 3.51 -6.92
C PHE A 157 -5.75 3.96 -8.22
N GLY A 158 -6.45 3.89 -9.36
CA GLY A 158 -5.97 4.39 -10.64
C GLY A 158 -5.73 5.91 -10.63
N ALA A 159 -6.51 6.67 -9.86
CA ALA A 159 -6.31 8.12 -9.71
C ALA A 159 -4.97 8.49 -9.05
N VAL A 160 -4.40 7.56 -8.25
CA VAL A 160 -3.07 7.69 -7.63
C VAL A 160 -2.00 6.85 -8.36
N GLY A 161 -2.29 6.41 -9.59
CA GLY A 161 -1.33 5.75 -10.47
C GLY A 161 -1.08 4.27 -10.19
N MET A 162 -1.98 3.59 -9.45
CA MET A 162 -1.90 2.15 -9.21
C MET A 162 -2.69 1.38 -10.29
N SER A 163 -2.09 0.31 -10.81
CA SER A 163 -2.74 -0.60 -11.75
C SER A 163 -3.64 -1.61 -11.03
N ALA A 164 -4.49 -2.35 -11.77
CA ALA A 164 -5.28 -3.44 -11.18
C ALA A 164 -4.41 -4.51 -10.50
N GLN A 165 -3.23 -4.81 -11.06
CA GLN A 165 -2.27 -5.71 -10.42
C GLN A 165 -1.77 -5.15 -9.08
N ASP A 166 -1.51 -3.84 -9.02
CA ASP A 166 -1.05 -3.18 -7.79
C ASP A 166 -2.14 -3.19 -6.72
N VAL A 167 -3.39 -2.94 -7.10
CA VAL A 167 -4.53 -3.04 -6.19
C VAL A 167 -4.61 -4.44 -5.60
N VAL A 168 -4.62 -5.48 -6.43
CA VAL A 168 -4.66 -6.87 -5.95
C VAL A 168 -3.44 -7.18 -5.07
N ALA A 169 -2.26 -6.64 -5.38
CA ALA A 169 -1.09 -6.84 -4.54
C ALA A 169 -1.26 -6.19 -3.16
N LEU A 170 -1.71 -4.93 -3.10
CA LEU A 170 -1.91 -4.15 -1.88
C LEU A 170 -3.02 -4.72 -0.99
N VAL A 171 -4.12 -5.21 -1.57
CA VAL A 171 -5.20 -5.83 -0.77
C VAL A 171 -4.73 -7.11 -0.07
N GLY A 172 -3.66 -7.74 -0.55
CA GLY A 172 -3.00 -8.85 0.15
C GLY A 172 -2.56 -8.52 1.58
N SER A 173 -2.42 -7.23 1.94
CA SER A 173 -2.21 -6.83 3.35
C SER A 173 -3.34 -7.29 4.30
N HIS A 174 -4.51 -7.66 3.76
CA HIS A 174 -5.59 -8.30 4.50
C HIS A 174 -5.20 -9.64 5.16
N THR A 175 -4.08 -10.27 4.77
CA THR A 175 -3.56 -11.47 5.45
C THR A 175 -3.17 -11.21 6.91
N VAL A 176 -2.90 -9.96 7.30
CA VAL A 176 -2.64 -9.55 8.69
C VAL A 176 -3.70 -8.56 9.14
N ALA A 177 -4.98 -8.92 8.99
CA ALA A 177 -6.10 -8.05 9.32
C ALA A 177 -7.27 -8.78 9.97
N ARG A 178 -8.06 -7.99 10.72
CA ARG A 178 -9.33 -8.37 11.34
C ARG A 178 -10.38 -7.32 11.05
N GLN A 179 -11.63 -7.73 10.94
CA GLN A 179 -12.76 -6.82 10.80
C GLN A 179 -13.49 -6.64 12.13
N SER A 180 -13.87 -5.41 12.46
CA SER A 180 -14.66 -5.10 13.67
C SER A 180 -15.94 -4.32 13.40
N PHE A 181 -16.09 -3.77 12.20
CA PHE A 181 -17.15 -2.79 11.89
C PHE A 181 -17.93 -3.12 10.61
N ASP A 182 -17.49 -4.08 9.80
CA ASP A 182 -18.21 -4.46 8.57
C ASP A 182 -19.41 -5.36 8.91
N ASP A 183 -19.17 -6.35 9.76
CA ASP A 183 -20.20 -7.20 10.37
C ASP A 183 -19.99 -7.19 11.90
N PRO A 184 -20.76 -6.36 12.64
CA PRO A 184 -20.63 -6.25 14.10
C PRO A 184 -20.86 -7.58 14.84
N ASP A 185 -21.63 -8.51 14.28
CA ASP A 185 -21.87 -9.83 14.89
C ASP A 185 -20.65 -10.75 14.79
N LYS A 186 -19.68 -10.40 13.94
CA LYS A 186 -18.42 -11.12 13.73
C LYS A 186 -17.20 -10.28 14.08
N ALA A 187 -17.34 -9.24 14.91
CA ALA A 187 -16.25 -8.35 15.24
C ALA A 187 -15.02 -9.13 15.80
N GLY A 188 -13.84 -8.76 15.33
CA GLY A 188 -12.58 -9.46 15.61
C GLY A 188 -12.30 -10.65 14.68
N ALA A 189 -13.20 -11.02 13.76
CA ALA A 189 -12.93 -12.09 12.80
C ALA A 189 -11.76 -11.71 11.87
N ALA A 190 -10.82 -12.64 11.71
CA ALA A 190 -9.68 -12.51 10.81
C ALA A 190 -10.12 -12.69 9.35
N LEU A 191 -9.36 -12.09 8.43
CA LEU A 191 -9.63 -12.18 6.99
C LEU A 191 -8.99 -13.41 6.33
N ASP A 192 -8.17 -14.14 7.08
CA ASP A 192 -7.70 -15.49 6.78
C ASP A 192 -7.42 -16.27 8.09
N THR A 193 -6.91 -17.50 7.99
CA THR A 193 -6.59 -18.34 9.16
C THR A 193 -5.22 -18.06 9.78
N SER A 194 -4.39 -17.21 9.18
CA SER A 194 -3.03 -16.88 9.62
C SER A 194 -2.81 -15.38 9.91
N PRO A 195 -3.71 -14.68 10.66
CA PRO A 195 -3.71 -13.21 10.78
C PRO A 195 -2.50 -12.58 11.48
N GLY A 196 -1.53 -13.38 11.93
CA GLY A 196 -0.26 -12.92 12.50
C GLY A 196 0.95 -13.21 11.62
N THR A 197 0.76 -13.66 10.38
CA THR A 197 1.81 -13.97 9.40
C THR A 197 1.48 -13.26 8.09
N PHE A 198 2.46 -12.58 7.50
CA PHE A 198 2.32 -11.88 6.23
C PHE A 198 2.51 -12.86 5.05
N ASP A 199 1.61 -13.82 4.92
CA ASP A 199 1.61 -14.85 3.88
C ASP A 199 0.48 -14.66 2.85
N ASN A 200 0.34 -15.58 1.90
CA ASN A 200 -0.62 -15.46 0.81
C ASN A 200 -1.90 -16.29 1.04
N THR A 201 -2.13 -16.77 2.26
CA THR A 201 -3.30 -17.60 2.63
C THR A 201 -4.62 -16.88 2.34
N PHE A 202 -4.67 -15.57 2.62
CA PHE A 202 -5.78 -14.68 2.28
C PHE A 202 -6.35 -14.88 0.87
N TYR A 203 -5.48 -15.06 -0.15
CA TYR A 203 -5.94 -15.17 -1.53
C TYR A 203 -6.70 -16.47 -1.79
N GLU A 204 -6.15 -17.60 -1.34
CA GLU A 204 -6.76 -18.91 -1.52
C GLU A 204 -8.06 -19.00 -0.72
N GLU A 205 -8.02 -18.62 0.56
CA GLU A 205 -9.19 -18.75 1.44
C GLU A 205 -10.34 -17.82 1.06
N THR A 206 -10.06 -16.61 0.58
CA THR A 206 -11.10 -15.71 0.04
C THR A 206 -11.73 -16.27 -1.23
N LYS A 207 -10.93 -16.89 -2.10
CA LYS A 207 -11.41 -17.46 -3.36
C LYS A 207 -12.28 -18.70 -3.13
N GLU A 208 -11.88 -19.54 -2.18
CA GLU A 208 -12.58 -20.77 -1.82
C GLU A 208 -13.76 -20.54 -0.86
N GLY A 209 -13.80 -19.39 -0.19
CA GLY A 209 -14.81 -19.07 0.82
C GLY A 209 -14.59 -19.82 2.14
N THR A 210 -13.34 -20.15 2.45
CA THR A 210 -12.93 -20.88 3.66
C THR A 210 -12.37 -19.96 4.75
N ALA A 211 -12.07 -18.70 4.42
CA ALA A 211 -11.62 -17.69 5.38
C ALA A 211 -12.65 -17.49 6.51
N PRO A 212 -12.21 -17.15 7.75
CA PRO A 212 -13.13 -16.86 8.85
C PRO A 212 -14.09 -15.70 8.51
N TYR A 213 -13.61 -14.73 7.74
CA TYR A 213 -14.40 -13.65 7.16
C TYR A 213 -13.80 -13.22 5.81
N SER A 214 -14.63 -12.71 4.91
CA SER A 214 -14.13 -12.00 3.73
C SER A 214 -15.03 -10.80 3.44
N PHE A 215 -14.43 -9.68 3.05
CA PHE A 215 -15.20 -8.54 2.58
C PHE A 215 -15.89 -8.88 1.24
N SER A 216 -16.99 -8.17 0.95
CA SER A 216 -17.70 -8.32 -0.32
C SER A 216 -16.83 -7.86 -1.50
N SER A 217 -16.06 -6.79 -1.32
CA SER A 217 -15.05 -6.29 -2.27
C SER A 217 -14.02 -7.36 -2.63
N ASP A 218 -13.47 -8.05 -1.62
CA ASP A 218 -12.40 -9.03 -1.80
C ASP A 218 -12.88 -10.25 -2.57
N ARG A 219 -14.08 -10.75 -2.24
CA ARG A 219 -14.73 -11.83 -3.01
C ARG A 219 -15.04 -11.41 -4.46
N ARG A 220 -15.37 -10.14 -4.69
CA ARG A 220 -15.62 -9.65 -6.06
C ARG A 220 -14.30 -9.57 -6.84
N MET A 221 -13.25 -8.99 -6.27
CA MET A 221 -11.93 -8.94 -6.91
C MET A 221 -11.36 -10.35 -7.18
N SER A 222 -11.57 -11.31 -6.29
CA SER A 222 -11.10 -12.68 -6.53
C SER A 222 -11.78 -13.38 -7.72
N ASN A 223 -12.94 -12.89 -8.16
CA ASN A 223 -13.75 -13.47 -9.25
C ASN A 223 -13.90 -12.56 -10.49
N ASP A 224 -13.37 -11.34 -10.43
CA ASP A 224 -13.54 -10.35 -11.48
C ASP A 224 -12.59 -10.60 -12.68
N SER A 225 -13.01 -10.19 -13.88
CA SER A 225 -12.26 -10.48 -15.11
C SER A 225 -10.94 -9.73 -15.25
N GLU A 226 -10.79 -8.57 -14.59
CA GLU A 226 -9.57 -7.77 -14.63
C GLU A 226 -8.59 -8.16 -13.52
N THR A 227 -9.11 -8.62 -12.38
CA THR A 227 -8.31 -8.87 -11.16
C THR A 227 -8.12 -10.36 -10.83
N GLY A 228 -9.00 -11.25 -11.30
CA GLY A 228 -9.03 -12.66 -10.92
C GLY A 228 -7.79 -13.48 -11.34
N ASP A 229 -7.20 -13.22 -12.51
CA ASP A 229 -5.98 -13.90 -12.94
C ASP A 229 -4.78 -13.54 -12.05
N THR A 230 -4.67 -12.27 -11.67
CA THR A 230 -3.65 -11.80 -10.73
C THR A 230 -3.88 -12.40 -9.34
N TRP A 231 -5.13 -12.45 -8.89
CA TRP A 231 -5.52 -13.07 -7.63
C TRP A 231 -5.06 -14.53 -7.56
N ASN A 232 -5.38 -15.32 -8.58
CA ASN A 232 -4.97 -16.73 -8.65
C ASN A 232 -3.45 -16.90 -8.70
N ARG A 233 -2.75 -16.00 -9.39
CA ARG A 233 -1.28 -16.00 -9.42
C ARG A 233 -0.68 -15.78 -8.03
N PHE A 234 -1.23 -14.86 -7.24
CA PHE A 234 -0.76 -14.58 -5.89
C PHE A 234 -1.14 -15.68 -4.90
N ALA A 235 -2.33 -16.28 -5.03
CA ALA A 235 -2.69 -17.51 -4.29
C ALA A 235 -1.66 -18.63 -4.51
N GLY A 236 -1.22 -18.84 -5.75
CA GLY A 236 -0.26 -19.89 -6.07
C GLY A 236 1.21 -19.56 -5.77
N SER A 237 1.56 -18.33 -5.37
CA SER A 237 2.97 -17.93 -5.25
C SER A 237 3.20 -16.74 -4.30
N GLN A 238 3.64 -17.06 -3.07
CA GLN A 238 4.13 -16.08 -2.10
C GLN A 238 5.18 -15.14 -2.70
N SER A 239 6.16 -15.67 -3.44
CA SER A 239 7.25 -14.85 -3.99
C SER A 239 6.77 -13.89 -5.08
N ALA A 240 5.81 -14.31 -5.92
CA ALA A 240 5.21 -13.42 -6.91
C ALA A 240 4.40 -12.31 -6.25
N TRP A 241 3.62 -12.64 -5.22
CA TRP A 241 2.87 -11.64 -4.45
C TRP A 241 3.80 -10.67 -3.73
N ILE A 242 4.77 -11.16 -2.96
CA ILE A 242 5.71 -10.32 -2.21
C ILE A 242 6.47 -9.35 -3.11
N ALA A 243 6.91 -9.79 -4.29
CA ALA A 243 7.56 -8.90 -5.25
C ALA A 243 6.62 -7.79 -5.73
N ALA A 244 5.38 -8.12 -6.09
CA ALA A 244 4.39 -7.15 -6.53
C ALA A 244 3.94 -6.21 -5.40
N PHE A 245 3.72 -6.74 -4.20
CA PHE A 245 3.34 -5.97 -3.01
C PHE A 245 4.42 -4.95 -2.65
N THR A 246 5.68 -5.39 -2.60
CA THR A 246 6.80 -4.50 -2.25
C THR A 246 6.92 -3.34 -3.25
N ASP A 247 6.81 -3.64 -4.54
CA ASP A 247 6.86 -2.65 -5.61
C ASP A 247 5.67 -1.67 -5.55
N ALA A 248 4.44 -2.19 -5.46
CA ALA A 248 3.22 -1.39 -5.33
C ALA A 248 3.24 -0.51 -4.06
N TRP A 249 3.56 -1.09 -2.90
CA TRP A 249 3.65 -0.38 -1.61
C TRP A 249 4.65 0.78 -1.66
N ASN A 250 5.82 0.55 -2.25
CA ASN A 250 6.87 1.55 -2.37
C ASN A 250 6.50 2.73 -3.28
N ARG A 251 5.57 2.56 -4.22
CA ARG A 251 5.00 3.65 -5.00
C ARG A 251 3.80 4.29 -4.31
N PHE A 252 2.94 3.48 -3.70
CA PHE A 252 1.74 3.94 -3.02
C PHE A 252 2.07 4.89 -1.86
N THR A 253 3.04 4.53 -1.02
CA THR A 253 3.41 5.32 0.18
C THR A 253 4.15 6.62 -0.11
N VAL A 254 4.43 6.93 -1.38
CA VAL A 254 4.99 8.22 -1.80
C VAL A 254 4.03 9.05 -2.65
N THR A 255 2.75 8.62 -2.74
CA THR A 255 1.71 9.37 -3.43
C THR A 255 1.64 10.81 -2.89
N GLY A 256 1.53 11.79 -3.80
CA GLY A 256 1.48 13.21 -3.44
C GLY A 256 2.82 13.84 -3.07
N ASN A 257 3.93 13.09 -3.07
CA ASN A 257 5.23 13.57 -2.63
C ASN A 257 6.31 13.50 -3.73
N ASP A 258 7.24 14.46 -3.72
CA ASP A 258 8.45 14.38 -4.55
C ASP A 258 9.46 13.41 -3.93
N VAL A 259 9.61 12.22 -4.52
CA VAL A 259 10.54 11.20 -4.04
C VAL A 259 11.99 11.69 -4.00
N GLY A 260 12.37 12.63 -4.88
CA GLY A 260 13.71 13.22 -4.88
C GLY A 260 14.03 14.07 -3.64
N SER A 261 13.00 14.49 -2.91
CA SER A 261 13.10 15.25 -1.67
C SER A 261 13.08 14.36 -0.41
N LEU A 262 12.65 13.11 -0.54
CA LEU A 262 12.57 12.17 0.57
C LEU A 262 13.91 11.51 0.88
N GLN A 263 14.13 11.21 2.16
CA GLN A 263 15.29 10.53 2.68
C GLN A 263 14.99 9.05 2.93
N ASP A 264 15.89 8.16 2.50
CA ASP A 264 15.78 6.73 2.75
C ASP A 264 16.27 6.36 4.16
N CYS A 265 15.36 5.83 4.97
CA CYS A 265 15.54 5.32 6.32
C CYS A 265 15.33 3.80 6.42
N SER A 266 15.20 3.10 5.29
CA SER A 266 14.85 1.67 5.23
C SER A 266 15.88 0.78 5.93
N SER A 267 17.14 1.23 6.05
CA SER A 267 18.19 0.52 6.77
C SER A 267 17.92 0.35 8.26
N LEU A 268 17.06 1.20 8.85
CA LEU A 268 16.69 1.17 10.27
C LEU A 268 15.66 0.10 10.61
N LEU A 269 14.87 -0.35 9.63
CA LEU A 269 13.82 -1.35 9.86
C LEU A 269 14.38 -2.63 10.51
N PRO A 270 13.56 -3.45 11.17
CA PRO A 270 13.99 -4.74 11.72
C PRO A 270 14.39 -5.75 10.65
N GLY A 271 15.12 -6.80 11.03
CA GLY A 271 15.42 -7.93 10.15
C GLY A 271 16.55 -7.73 9.13
N GLY A 272 17.36 -6.66 9.23
CA GLY A 272 18.46 -6.32 8.30
C GLY A 272 19.70 -7.24 8.32
N GLY A 273 19.59 -8.45 8.90
CA GLY A 273 20.71 -9.35 9.19
C GLY A 273 20.86 -10.56 8.26
N ARG A 274 19.97 -10.78 7.28
CA ARG A 274 20.12 -11.88 6.31
C ARG A 274 19.82 -11.36 4.91
N ASN A 275 20.87 -11.27 4.10
CA ASN A 275 20.89 -10.88 2.68
C ASN A 275 20.76 -9.39 2.36
N LYS A 276 21.88 -8.67 2.46
CA LYS A 276 22.17 -7.43 1.72
C LYS A 276 22.04 -7.56 0.18
N ARG A 277 21.59 -8.69 -0.35
CA ARG A 277 21.55 -9.01 -1.79
C ARG A 277 20.15 -8.97 -2.41
N ASP A 278 19.07 -8.98 -1.62
CA ASP A 278 17.72 -9.11 -2.19
C ASP A 278 17.01 -7.74 -2.33
N ALA A 279 17.45 -6.72 -1.61
CA ALA A 279 16.92 -5.34 -1.76
C ALA A 279 17.58 -4.53 -2.89
N MET A 280 18.74 -4.96 -3.41
CA MET A 280 19.48 -4.27 -4.48
C MET A 280 19.32 -4.92 -5.87
N SER A 281 18.55 -6.02 -5.98
CA SER A 281 18.57 -6.87 -7.17
C SER A 281 17.24 -7.04 -7.88
N ALA A 282 16.16 -6.35 -7.50
CA ALA A 282 14.96 -6.34 -8.32
C ALA A 282 15.25 -5.46 -9.55
N PRO A 283 15.45 -6.03 -10.76
CA PRO A 283 15.54 -5.22 -11.96
C PRO A 283 14.13 -4.68 -12.20
N PHE A 284 14.00 -3.37 -12.38
CA PHE A 284 12.82 -2.81 -13.01
C PHE A 284 12.53 -3.62 -14.27
N CYS A 285 11.34 -4.20 -14.36
CA CYS A 285 10.92 -4.94 -15.54
C CYS A 285 10.72 -3.93 -16.68
N HIS A 286 11.79 -3.63 -17.40
CA HIS A 286 11.85 -2.63 -18.47
C HIS A 286 11.10 -3.06 -19.75
N GLU A 287 10.45 -4.24 -19.77
CA GLU A 287 9.93 -4.86 -21.00
C GLU A 287 8.49 -5.40 -20.94
N CYS A 288 7.63 -4.92 -20.04
CA CYS A 288 6.20 -5.23 -20.15
C CYS A 288 5.45 -4.43 -21.26
N GLY A 289 6.15 -3.62 -22.06
CA GLY A 289 5.53 -2.71 -23.04
C GLY A 289 5.76 -3.01 -24.53
N ARG A 290 6.43 -4.11 -24.92
CA ARG A 290 6.73 -4.38 -26.35
C ARG A 290 6.42 -5.81 -26.78
N ARG A 291 5.14 -6.11 -26.98
CA ARG A 291 4.72 -7.07 -28.02
C ARG A 291 3.66 -6.43 -28.89
N GLY A 292 4.13 -5.64 -29.85
CA GLY A 292 3.36 -5.33 -31.05
C GLY A 292 3.11 -6.63 -31.80
N VAL A 293 1.84 -6.99 -31.92
CA VAL A 293 1.37 -8.11 -32.74
C VAL A 293 1.76 -7.82 -34.19
N HIS A 294 2.73 -8.58 -34.71
CA HIS A 294 3.16 -8.50 -36.09
C HIS A 294 2.16 -9.27 -36.96
N PHE A 295 1.19 -8.57 -37.56
CA PHE A 295 0.37 -9.13 -38.63
C PHE A 295 1.24 -9.39 -39.86
N ARG A 296 1.58 -10.66 -40.10
CA ARG A 296 2.15 -11.10 -41.38
C ARG A 296 1.04 -11.06 -42.44
N GLY A 297 1.08 -10.06 -43.32
CA GLY A 297 0.39 -10.12 -44.60
C GLY A 297 1.04 -11.21 -45.48
N ARG A 298 0.21 -12.14 -45.98
CA ARG A 298 0.56 -12.96 -47.13
C ARG A 298 0.07 -12.25 -48.39
N SER A 299 1.00 -12.10 -49.32
CA SER A 299 0.78 -11.91 -50.76
C SER A 299 -0.11 -12.99 -51.35
#